data_AF-A0A562T8I3-F1
#
_entry.id   AF-A0A562T8I3-F1
#
_cell.length_a   1.000
_cell.length_b   1.000
_cell.length_c   1.000
_cell.angle_alpha   90.00
_cell.angle_beta   90.00
_cell.angle_gamma   90.00
#
_symmetry.space_group_name_H-M   'P 1'
#
loop_
_entity.id
_entity.type
_entity.pdbx_description
1 polymer ?
#
loop_
_entity_poly.entity_id
_entity_poly.type
_entity_poly.pdbx_seq_one_letter_code
_entity_poly.pdbx_strand_id
1 'polypeptide(L)' 'MPEVFKVFAKAFFLIAALSALSACRESEENRPIKLDKGNYEGPADTELTEEQLRELRARGAKQGF' A
#
# COMPACT_ATOMS: atom_id res chain seq x y z
N MET A 1 22.76 -25.72 29.40
CA MET A 1 21.51 -25.30 28.72
C MET A 1 21.28 -23.78 28.52
N PRO A 2 21.98 -22.82 29.17
CA PRO A 2 21.67 -21.39 28.97
C PRO A 2 22.14 -20.84 27.62
N GLU A 3 23.23 -21.37 27.05
CA GLU A 3 23.75 -20.90 25.76
C GLU A 3 22.83 -21.27 24.59
N VAL A 4 22.25 -22.47 24.63
CA VAL A 4 21.25 -22.91 23.65
C VAL A 4 20.02 -22.01 23.69
N PHE A 5 19.53 -21.66 24.89
CA PHE A 5 18.43 -20.72 25.07
C PHE A 5 18.75 -19.32 24.52
N LYS A 6 19.97 -18.80 24.75
CA LYS A 6 20.41 -17.51 24.19
C LYS A 6 20.45 -17.52 22.66
N VAL A 7 20.89 -18.62 22.05
CA VAL A 7 20.89 -18.77 20.59
C VAL A 7 19.47 -18.77 20.03
N PHE A 8 18.56 -19.51 20.65
CA PHE A 8 17.15 -19.51 20.25
C PHE A 8 16.49 -18.15 20.43
N ALA A 9 16.74 -17.45 21.54
CA ALA A 9 16.22 -16.11 21.77
C ALA A 9 16.73 -15.11 20.72
N LYS A 10 18.02 -15.18 20.36
CA LYS A 10 18.59 -14.35 19.29
C LYS A 10 17.98 -14.67 17.93
N ALA A 11 17.83 -15.95 17.59
CA ALA A 11 17.21 -16.37 16.34
C ALA A 11 15.75 -15.91 16.25
N PHE A 12 15.00 -16.07 17.35
CA PHE A 12 13.62 -15.59 17.45
C PHE A 12 13.52 -14.07 17.26
N PHE A 13 14.38 -13.31 17.93
CA PHE A 13 14.42 -11.85 17.77
C PHE A 13 14.73 -11.44 16.33
N LEU A 14 15.70 -12.11 15.68
CA LEU A 14 16.07 -11.85 14.30
C LEU A 14 14.92 -12.11 13.33
N ILE A 15 14.21 -13.23 13.51
CA ILE A 15 13.04 -13.57 12.69
C ILE A 15 11.93 -12.55 12.90
N ALA A 16 11.62 -12.19 14.16
CA ALA A 16 10.59 -11.21 14.45
C ALA A 16 10.89 -9.83 13.85
N ALA A 17 12.14 -9.38 13.90
CA ALA A 17 12.56 -8.12 13.29
C ALA A 17 12.42 -8.12 11.77
N LEU A 18 12.80 -9.21 11.10
CA LEU A 18 12.65 -9.36 9.65
C LEU A 18 11.17 -9.40 9.23
N SER A 19 10.31 -10.07 10.00
CA SER A 19 8.87 -10.09 9.74
C SER A 19 8.21 -8.72 9.98
N ALA A 20 8.73 -7.89 10.89
CA ALA A 20 8.23 -6.53 11.07
C ALA A 20 8.56 -5.62 9.88
N LEU A 21 9.69 -5.84 9.20
CA LEU A 21 10.06 -5.10 7.99
C LEU A 21 9.13 -5.37 6.80
N SER A 22 8.52 -6.56 6.71
CA SER A 22 7.55 -6.85 5.64
C SER A 22 6.21 -6.12 5.79
N ALA A 23 6.01 -5.36 6.87
CA ALA A 23 4.86 -4.47 7.02
C ALA A 23 5.02 -3.15 6.24
N CYS A 24 6.23 -2.82 5.76
CA CYS A 24 6.40 -1.76 4.77
C CYS A 24 5.80 -2.22 3.45
N ARG A 25 4.66 -1.64 3.05
CA ARG A 25 4.01 -1.96 1.78
C ARG A 25 4.84 -1.40 0.64
N GLU A 26 5.24 -2.24 -0.30
CA GLU A 26 5.94 -1.85 -1.53
C GLU A 26 5.20 -0.72 -2.29
N SER A 27 3.86 -0.71 -2.25
CA SER A 27 3.03 0.35 -2.82
C SER A 27 3.22 1.74 -2.19
N GLU A 28 3.79 1.81 -0.99
CA GLU A 28 4.07 3.06 -0.27
C GLU A 28 5.52 3.53 -0.43
N GLU A 29 6.39 2.70 -0.99
CA GLU A 29 7.84 2.95 -1.10
C GLU A 29 8.20 4.06 -2.11
N ASN A 30 7.28 4.37 -3.03
CA ASN A 30 7.44 5.42 -4.06
C ASN A 30 6.42 6.55 -3.94
N ARG A 31 5.75 6.69 -2.78
CA ARG A 31 4.80 7.78 -2.59
C ARG A 31 5.57 9.09 -2.36
N PRO A 32 5.25 10.19 -3.08
CA PRO A 32 5.81 11.50 -2.77
C PRO A 32 5.44 11.90 -1.33
N ILE A 33 6.45 12.05 -0.48
CA ILE A 33 6.26 12.47 0.94
C ILE A 33 6.00 13.98 1.02
N LYS A 34 6.47 14.74 0.01
CA LYS A 34 6.23 16.17 -0.14
C LYS A 34 5.33 16.38 -1.35
N LEU A 35 4.10 16.80 -1.08
CA LEU A 35 3.17 17.23 -2.12
C LEU A 35 3.27 18.75 -2.24
N ASP A 36 3.55 19.24 -3.44
CA ASP A 36 3.43 20.68 -3.69
C ASP A 36 1.94 21.04 -3.82
N LYS A 37 1.50 21.99 -3.00
CA LYS A 37 0.07 22.26 -2.83
C LYS A 37 -0.47 22.89 -4.11
N GLY A 38 -1.43 22.22 -4.73
CA GLY A 38 -2.03 22.67 -5.98
C GLY A 38 -1.31 22.14 -7.23
N ASN A 39 -0.22 21.39 -7.06
CA ASN A 39 0.40 20.63 -8.14
C ASN A 39 -0.03 19.15 -8.03
N TYR A 40 -0.58 18.61 -9.11
CA TYR A 40 -0.92 17.19 -9.20
C TYR A 40 0.22 16.47 -9.92
N GLU A 41 0.96 15.65 -9.19
CA GLU A 41 2.08 14.86 -9.71
C GLU A 41 1.67 13.44 -10.13
N GLY A 42 0.37 13.16 -10.18
CA GLY A 42 -0.13 11.87 -10.64
C GLY A 42 -0.09 11.73 -12.17
N PRO A 43 -0.48 10.55 -12.69
CA PRO A 43 -0.61 10.34 -14.13
C PRO A 43 -1.55 11.36 -14.74
N ALA A 44 -1.27 11.76 -15.98
CA ALA A 44 -2.19 12.62 -16.73
C ALA A 44 -3.58 11.97 -16.83
N ASP A 45 -4.61 12.81 -16.81
CA ASP A 45 -5.97 12.35 -17.02
C ASP A 45 -6.10 11.70 -18.40
N THR A 46 -6.77 10.56 -18.44
CA THR A 46 -7.11 9.85 -19.67
C THR A 46 -8.62 9.87 -19.86
N GLU A 47 -9.06 10.05 -21.10
CA GLU A 47 -10.47 9.91 -21.42
C GLU A 47 -10.97 8.49 -21.09
N LEU A 48 -12.21 8.42 -20.60
CA LEU A 48 -12.86 7.15 -20.32
C LEU A 48 -13.46 6.57 -21.59
N THR A 49 -13.38 5.25 -21.75
CA THR A 49 -14.11 4.56 -22.82
C THR A 49 -15.61 4.58 -22.55
N GLU A 50 -16.42 4.41 -23.60
CA GLU A 50 -17.88 4.30 -23.46
C GLU A 50 -18.31 3.15 -22.54
N GLU A 51 -17.54 2.06 -22.53
CA GLU A 51 -17.75 0.95 -21.63
C GLU A 51 -17.50 1.34 -20.17
N GLN A 52 -16.37 1.99 -19.89
CA GLN A 52 -16.06 2.48 -18.54
C GLN A 52 -17.11 3.47 -18.04
N LEU A 53 -17.59 4.37 -18.92
CA LEU A 53 -18.66 5.30 -18.62
C LEU A 53 -19.98 4.59 -18.29
N ARG A 54 -20.36 3.57 -19.08
CA ARG A 54 -21.56 2.76 -18.84
C ARG A 54 -21.51 2.08 -17.48
N GLU A 55 -20.38 1.48 -17.13
CA GLU A 55 -20.18 0.81 -15.83
C GLU A 55 -20.23 1.80 -14.65
N LEU A 56 -19.61 2.98 -14.80
CA LEU A 56 -19.65 4.03 -13.79
C LEU A 56 -21.08 4.48 -13.51
N ARG A 57 -21.88 4.74 -14.54
CA ARG A 57 -23.29 5.12 -14.40
C ARG A 57 -24.10 4.02 -13.71
N ALA A 58 -23.89 2.76 -14.09
CA ALA A 58 -24.57 1.63 -13.47
C ALA A 58 -24.22 1.46 -11.98
N ARG A 59 -22.99 1.79 -11.56
CA ARG A 59 -22.59 1.81 -10.14
C ARG A 59 -23.20 3.00 -9.40
N GLY A 60 -23.16 4.19 -9.98
CA GLY A 60 -23.74 5.40 -9.39
C GLY A 60 -25.24 5.27 -9.13
N ALA A 61 -25.99 4.63 -10.05
CA ALA A 61 -27.42 4.37 -9.88
C ALA A 61 -27.76 3.48 -8.66
N LYS A 62 -26.78 2.74 -8.12
CA LYS A 62 -26.94 1.90 -6.92
C LYS A 62 -26.59 2.65 -5.63
N GLN A 63 -26.00 3.84 -5.72
CA GLN A 63 -25.66 4.69 -4.59
C GLN A 63 -26.77 5.75 -4.41
N GLY A 64 -27.94 5.29 -4.00
CA GLY A 64 -29.02 6.19 -3.55
C GLY A 64 -28.79 6.62 -2.09
N PHE A 65 -29.09 7.88 -1.79
CA PHE A 65 -29.19 8.41 -0.42
C PHE A 65 -30.51 7.99 0.23
#